data_AF-A0A2E5IAB7-F1
#
_entry.id   AF-A0A2E5IAB7-F1
#
_cell.length_a   1.000
_cell.length_b   1.000
_cell.length_c   1.000
_cell.angle_alpha   90.00
_cell.angle_beta   90.00
_cell.angle_gamma   90.00
#
_symmetry.space_group_name_H-M   'P 1'
#
loop_
_entity.id
_entity.type
_entity.pdbx_description
1 polymer ?
#
loop_
_entity_poly.entity_id
_entity_poly.type
_entity_poly.pdbx_seq_one_letter_code
_entity_poly.pdbx_strand_id
1 'polypeptide(L)'
;MRPILDCTLRDGGYYNNWKFKRDLVSKYLSSINHTNISHIEIGFRFKDLDRNSFGKHAFCEESYLSELSLPRGKKIGVMINGSDFLKNSKGYLSIDSMFVDAKHSQLQFVRIAIDSKKAIQCKRIAKKLEKKGYQVMINLMQANILSKNKLERVISNINSWNTVSTIYFADSLGAMNPEEVRIIFRTIRKHWKGDIGFHAHDSKSLALINTLTAYKIGCKICDSTFLGMGRGAGNAKTESLLAEVDNNFKLKDVLSCLNSFKNLQKIYKWGPNIFYHLAAEYKIHPTYIQNLLEVKRYSEEHVMRTIDQLRKIKSTRFNENQMLSFTYFSESKHQGKWSASDFLKKKKVLVIGSGSSVAKNIGKINDFISKNKPHVITTNINNSLKNDYVDTIISSNVERVLLEVDSYKELNKQIIMPKSCFSKLLGKKLDKLNILDYGLAIKKGAFLSRKRGCFSNSSIVTAYMLLFLCQANPKEIYFAGFDGYSKRHPKFIELESFFRNFMEITKRKNFLSLTPSYHTMFLDFYDSQK
;
A
#
# COMPACT_ATOMS: atom_id res chain seq x y z
N MET A 1 30.66 18.94 -15.08
CA MET A 1 29.44 18.11 -15.03
C MET A 1 28.40 18.77 -14.12
N ARG A 2 27.09 18.73 -14.43
CA ARG A 2 26.06 19.31 -13.54
C ARG A 2 25.75 18.33 -12.38
N PRO A 3 25.32 18.83 -11.22
CA PRO A 3 24.89 18.00 -10.10
C PRO A 3 23.86 16.90 -10.46
N ILE A 4 24.07 15.70 -9.93
CA ILE A 4 23.08 14.62 -9.86
C ILE A 4 22.69 14.42 -8.39
N LEU A 5 21.41 14.19 -8.16
CA LEU A 5 20.86 13.80 -6.87
C LEU A 5 20.44 12.33 -6.93
N ASP A 6 20.96 11.50 -6.02
CA ASP A 6 20.44 10.15 -5.81
C ASP A 6 19.44 10.17 -4.65
N CYS A 7 18.25 9.58 -4.87
CA CYS A 7 17.19 9.51 -3.86
C CYS A 7 16.72 8.07 -3.59
N THR A 8 17.60 7.09 -3.78
CA THR A 8 17.26 5.65 -3.69
C THR A 8 16.66 5.29 -2.33
N LEU A 9 17.26 5.75 -1.23
CA LEU A 9 16.79 5.43 0.12
C LEU A 9 15.52 6.20 0.50
N ARG A 10 15.23 7.33 -0.16
CA ARG A 10 13.99 8.09 0.02
C ARG A 10 12.85 7.49 -0.79
N ASP A 11 13.01 7.38 -2.10
CA ASP A 11 11.91 6.96 -2.99
C ASP A 11 11.77 5.44 -3.06
N GLY A 12 12.88 4.68 -2.96
CA GLY A 12 12.80 3.23 -2.90
C GLY A 12 12.13 2.70 -1.64
N GLY A 13 12.08 3.51 -0.57
CA GLY A 13 11.49 3.13 0.71
C GLY A 13 9.99 2.81 0.66
N TYR A 14 9.29 3.19 -0.41
CA TYR A 14 7.88 2.85 -0.62
C TYR A 14 7.61 1.35 -0.66
N TYR A 15 8.58 0.50 -1.00
CA TYR A 15 8.39 -0.96 -1.04
C TYR A 15 8.60 -1.68 0.29
N ASN A 16 9.39 -1.09 1.19
CA ASN A 16 9.83 -1.75 2.42
C ASN A 16 9.57 -0.92 3.67
N ASN A 17 8.68 0.06 3.58
CA ASN A 17 8.39 1.01 4.68
C ASN A 17 9.66 1.68 5.21
N TRP A 18 10.60 2.01 4.32
CA TRP A 18 11.91 2.60 4.64
C TRP A 18 12.78 1.76 5.59
N LYS A 19 12.55 0.43 5.65
CA LYS A 19 13.33 -0.53 6.45
C LYS A 19 14.49 -1.11 5.66
N PHE A 20 15.51 -0.29 5.40
CA PHE A 20 16.76 -0.73 4.77
C PHE A 20 17.72 -1.32 5.81
N LYS A 21 18.36 -2.45 5.47
CA LYS A 21 19.40 -3.07 6.32
C LYS A 21 20.65 -2.19 6.34
N ARG A 22 21.35 -2.11 7.49
CA ARG A 22 22.56 -1.29 7.67
C ARG A 22 23.66 -1.60 6.65
N ASP A 23 23.90 -2.88 6.36
CA ASP A 23 24.87 -3.32 5.35
C ASP A 23 24.54 -2.79 3.94
N LEU A 24 23.26 -2.83 3.55
CA LEU A 24 22.81 -2.27 2.27
C LEU A 24 23.04 -0.75 2.21
N VAL A 25 22.72 -0.03 3.28
CA VAL A 25 22.94 1.42 3.38
C VAL A 25 24.43 1.76 3.29
N SER A 26 25.29 0.99 3.96
CA SER A 26 26.74 1.16 3.90
C SER A 26 27.28 0.94 2.48
N LYS A 27 26.88 -0.14 1.80
CA LYS A 27 27.25 -0.41 0.40
C LYS A 27 26.77 0.69 -0.55
N TYR A 28 25.56 1.21 -0.33
CA TYR A 28 25.01 2.34 -1.07
C TYR A 28 25.85 3.61 -0.91
N LEU A 29 26.12 4.03 0.34
CA LEU A 29 26.89 5.25 0.61
C LEU A 29 28.34 5.12 0.13
N SER A 30 28.95 3.95 0.29
CA SER A 30 30.28 3.65 -0.23
C SER A 30 30.32 3.73 -1.76
N SER A 31 29.33 3.16 -2.45
CA SER A 31 29.28 3.23 -3.92
C SER A 31 29.13 4.68 -4.41
N ILE A 32 28.34 5.50 -3.71
CA ILE A 32 28.19 6.93 -4.06
C ILE A 32 29.51 7.70 -3.95
N ASN A 33 30.38 7.37 -2.98
CA ASN A 33 31.71 8.03 -2.85
C ASN A 33 32.55 7.91 -4.12
N HIS A 34 32.38 6.83 -4.89
CA HIS A 34 33.12 6.58 -6.13
C HIS A 34 32.46 7.17 -7.39
N THR A 35 31.40 7.97 -7.23
CA THR A 35 30.67 8.57 -8.35
C THR A 35 30.65 10.09 -8.27
N ASN A 36 30.31 10.75 -9.39
CA ASN A 36 30.09 12.19 -9.44
C ASN A 36 28.69 12.65 -8.96
N ILE A 37 27.89 11.77 -8.35
CA ILE A 37 26.67 12.15 -7.62
C ILE A 37 27.07 13.17 -6.55
N SER A 38 26.41 14.31 -6.48
CA SER A 38 26.78 15.39 -5.53
C SER A 38 25.76 15.60 -4.43
N HIS A 39 24.52 15.14 -4.64
CA HIS A 39 23.44 15.26 -3.67
C HIS A 39 22.87 13.88 -3.35
N ILE A 40 22.54 13.65 -2.08
CA ILE A 40 21.95 12.41 -1.60
C ILE A 40 20.73 12.78 -0.78
N GLU A 41 19.56 12.36 -1.23
CA GLU A 41 18.35 12.46 -0.42
C GLU A 41 18.16 11.14 0.32
N ILE A 42 18.54 11.16 1.59
CA ILE A 42 18.72 9.94 2.39
C ILE A 42 17.39 9.40 2.93
N GLY A 43 16.32 10.17 2.87
CA GLY A 43 15.02 9.73 3.34
C GLY A 43 14.00 10.85 3.48
N PHE A 44 12.97 10.57 4.27
CA PHE A 44 11.98 11.55 4.69
C PHE A 44 12.25 12.02 6.12
N ARG A 45 11.56 13.10 6.49
CA ARG A 45 11.33 13.48 7.88
C ARG A 45 9.82 13.60 8.13
N PHE A 46 9.14 12.45 8.18
CA PHE A 46 7.70 12.39 8.42
C PHE A 46 7.36 12.77 9.87
N LYS A 47 6.18 13.38 10.04
CA LYS A 47 5.72 13.91 11.33
C LYS A 47 4.82 12.92 12.09
N ASP A 48 3.77 12.45 11.43
CA ASP A 48 2.64 11.77 12.09
C ASP A 48 2.61 10.25 11.80
N LEU A 49 3.73 9.63 11.43
CA LEU A 49 3.83 8.19 11.17
C LEU A 49 4.25 7.41 12.42
N ASP A 50 3.71 6.20 12.58
CA ASP A 50 4.10 5.28 13.65
C ASP A 50 5.56 4.80 13.46
N ARG A 51 6.40 5.12 14.44
CA ARG A 51 7.83 4.79 14.46
C ARG A 51 8.11 3.29 14.50
N ASN A 52 7.16 2.47 14.95
CA ASN A 52 7.31 1.01 14.97
C ASN A 52 7.03 0.38 13.59
N SER A 53 6.12 1.00 12.83
CA SER A 53 5.71 0.52 11.52
C SER A 53 6.72 0.86 10.41
N PHE A 54 7.45 1.98 10.53
CA PHE A 54 8.38 2.48 9.51
C PHE A 54 9.84 2.45 9.96
N GLY A 55 10.77 2.32 9.01
CA GLY A 55 12.21 2.29 9.29
C GLY A 55 12.83 3.67 9.50
N LYS A 56 14.10 3.70 9.94
CA LYS A 56 14.80 4.94 10.31
C LYS A 56 14.87 5.97 9.16
N HIS A 57 14.90 5.53 7.90
CA HIS A 57 14.89 6.44 6.72
C HIS A 57 13.56 7.18 6.49
N ALA A 58 12.47 6.83 7.18
CA ALA A 58 11.22 7.58 7.15
C ALA A 58 11.27 8.87 7.99
N PHE A 59 12.18 8.92 8.97
CA PHE A 59 12.29 10.02 9.94
C PHE A 59 13.65 10.73 9.87
N CYS A 60 14.71 9.98 9.57
CA CYS A 60 16.08 10.45 9.48
C CYS A 60 16.47 11.34 10.67
N GLU A 61 16.20 10.91 11.90
CA GLU A 61 16.50 11.68 13.11
C GLU A 61 18.01 11.91 13.26
N GLU A 62 18.41 12.99 13.95
CA GLU A 62 19.83 13.35 14.10
C GLU A 62 20.67 12.22 14.72
N SER A 63 20.11 11.48 15.70
CA SER A 63 20.77 10.33 16.32
C SER A 63 21.02 9.18 15.34
N TYR A 64 20.13 8.99 14.34
CA TYR A 64 20.36 8.01 13.30
C TYR A 64 21.38 8.49 12.28
N LEU A 65 21.30 9.77 11.90
CA LEU A 65 22.24 10.35 10.94
C LEU A 65 23.68 10.24 11.46
N SER A 66 23.91 10.51 12.74
CA SER A 66 25.23 10.40 13.36
C SER A 66 25.80 8.97 13.39
N GLU A 67 24.97 7.93 13.29
CA GLU A 67 25.40 6.52 13.16
C GLU A 67 25.88 6.17 11.74
N LEU A 68 25.59 7.02 10.74
CA LEU A 68 25.89 6.76 9.33
C LEU A 68 27.25 7.34 8.92
N SER A 69 28.03 6.55 8.19
CA SER A 69 29.25 7.01 7.52
C SER A 69 28.91 7.75 6.23
N LEU A 70 28.46 9.01 6.38
CA LEU A 70 28.06 9.84 5.24
C LEU A 70 29.26 10.23 4.36
N PRO A 71 29.09 10.26 3.04
CA PRO A 71 30.17 10.54 2.09
C PRO A 71 30.65 11.99 2.14
N ARG A 72 31.97 12.19 2.19
CA ARG A 72 32.58 13.53 2.27
C ARG A 72 32.38 14.30 0.97
N GLY A 73 32.19 15.62 1.07
CA GLY A 73 32.02 16.50 -0.09
C GLY A 73 30.67 16.34 -0.82
N LYS A 74 29.76 15.49 -0.32
CA LYS A 74 28.41 15.34 -0.84
C LYS A 74 27.42 16.12 0.03
N LYS A 75 26.40 16.70 -0.60
CA LYS A 75 25.28 17.33 0.11
C LYS A 75 24.23 16.27 0.45
N ILE A 76 23.88 16.16 1.71
CA ILE A 76 22.89 15.25 2.26
C ILE A 76 21.62 16.04 2.57
N GLY A 77 20.47 15.45 2.29
CA GLY A 77 19.20 16.07 2.59
C GLY A 77 18.07 15.08 2.78
N VAL A 78 16.93 15.62 3.17
CA VAL A 78 15.70 14.85 3.37
C VAL A 78 14.53 15.52 2.67
N MET A 79 13.50 14.74 2.41
CA MET A 79 12.22 15.24 1.94
C MET A 79 11.22 15.40 3.10
N ILE A 80 10.41 16.44 3.05
CA ILE A 80 9.17 16.55 3.83
C ILE A 80 7.97 16.67 2.90
N ASN A 81 6.83 16.11 3.33
CA ASN A 81 5.55 16.36 2.66
C ASN A 81 4.95 17.64 3.21
N GLY A 82 4.95 18.71 2.41
CA GLY A 82 4.47 20.01 2.84
C GLY A 82 3.03 19.98 3.35
N SER A 83 2.18 19.10 2.80
CA SER A 83 0.77 18.99 3.19
C SER A 83 0.57 18.58 4.65
N ASP A 84 1.52 17.85 5.26
CA ASP A 84 1.40 17.40 6.65
C ASP A 84 1.55 18.56 7.64
N PHE A 85 2.18 19.65 7.20
CA PHE A 85 2.37 20.88 7.99
C PHE A 85 1.28 21.93 7.75
N LEU A 86 0.35 21.68 6.80
CA LEU A 86 -0.72 22.61 6.45
C LEU A 86 -2.07 22.28 7.13
N LYS A 87 -2.22 21.08 7.71
CA LYS A 87 -3.50 20.59 8.23
C LYS A 87 -4.00 21.37 9.47
N ASN A 88 -3.09 21.90 10.31
CA ASN A 88 -3.43 22.65 11.52
C ASN A 88 -2.68 23.98 11.55
N SER A 89 -3.29 25.01 12.17
CA SER A 89 -2.67 26.34 12.35
C SER A 89 -1.35 26.33 13.11
N LYS A 90 -1.04 25.26 13.85
CA LYS A 90 0.26 25.03 14.53
C LYS A 90 1.23 24.14 13.75
N GLY A 91 0.88 23.68 12.55
CA GLY A 91 1.70 22.73 11.78
C GLY A 91 3.13 23.23 11.53
N TYR A 92 3.31 24.51 11.22
CA TYR A 92 4.64 25.12 11.05
C TYR A 92 5.45 25.25 12.36
N LEU A 93 4.82 25.14 13.55
CA LEU A 93 5.55 25.13 14.82
C LEU A 93 6.33 23.81 14.98
N SER A 94 5.84 22.71 14.41
CA SER A 94 6.53 21.43 14.46
C SER A 94 7.85 21.39 13.66
N ILE A 95 8.09 22.34 12.75
CA ILE A 95 9.40 22.45 12.08
C ILE A 95 10.50 22.74 13.09
N ASP A 96 10.22 23.53 14.13
CA ASP A 96 11.23 23.90 15.14
C ASP A 96 11.62 22.70 15.99
N SER A 97 10.67 21.79 16.28
CA SER A 97 10.93 20.56 17.03
C SER A 97 11.53 19.44 16.16
N MET A 98 11.25 19.44 14.85
CA MET A 98 11.71 18.39 13.93
C MET A 98 13.09 18.68 13.33
N PHE A 99 13.54 19.94 13.33
CA PHE A 99 14.82 20.34 12.76
C PHE A 99 15.62 21.17 13.76
N VAL A 100 16.80 20.67 14.11
CA VAL A 100 17.85 21.49 14.72
C VAL A 100 18.37 22.51 13.71
N ASP A 101 19.18 23.48 14.13
CA ASP A 101 19.83 24.39 13.18
C ASP A 101 20.83 23.62 12.32
N ALA A 102 20.96 23.98 11.04
CA ALA A 102 21.74 23.23 10.05
C ALA A 102 23.21 23.07 10.44
N LYS A 103 23.78 24.03 11.20
CA LYS A 103 25.15 23.94 11.75
C LYS A 103 25.34 22.78 12.76
N HIS A 104 24.25 22.25 13.31
CA HIS A 104 24.22 21.14 14.25
C HIS A 104 23.65 19.85 13.63
N SER A 105 23.34 19.86 12.34
CA SER A 105 22.86 18.69 11.61
C SER A 105 23.87 18.28 10.54
N GLN A 106 23.82 17.01 10.15
CA GLN A 106 24.53 16.53 8.95
C GLN A 106 23.75 16.82 7.66
N LEU A 107 22.50 17.29 7.75
CA LEU A 107 21.67 17.65 6.61
C LEU A 107 21.99 19.08 6.14
N GLN A 108 22.20 19.26 4.84
CA GLN A 108 22.42 20.58 4.24
C GLN A 108 21.21 21.10 3.46
N PHE A 109 20.31 20.23 2.99
CA PHE A 109 19.12 20.65 2.26
C PHE A 109 17.85 19.93 2.72
N VAL A 110 16.73 20.62 2.55
CA VAL A 110 15.39 20.07 2.79
C VAL A 110 14.53 20.29 1.56
N ARG A 111 14.01 19.21 1.00
CA ARG A 111 13.10 19.23 -0.14
C ARG A 111 11.65 19.16 0.33
N ILE A 112 10.85 20.16 -0.01
CA ILE A 112 9.43 20.23 0.33
C ILE A 112 8.64 19.70 -0.87
N ALA A 113 8.11 18.48 -0.77
CA ALA A 113 7.17 17.96 -1.75
C ALA A 113 5.78 18.53 -1.49
N ILE A 114 5.18 19.18 -2.49
CA ILE A 114 3.87 19.80 -2.36
C ILE A 114 3.09 19.74 -3.67
N ASP A 115 1.78 19.57 -3.56
CA ASP A 115 0.88 19.78 -4.68
C ASP A 115 0.92 21.24 -5.11
N SER A 116 1.08 21.46 -6.42
CA SER A 116 1.28 22.79 -6.96
C SER A 116 0.16 23.79 -6.63
N LYS A 117 -1.08 23.33 -6.37
CA LYS A 117 -2.20 24.19 -5.94
C LYS A 117 -2.05 24.70 -4.50
N LYS A 118 -1.34 23.95 -3.66
CA LYS A 118 -1.07 24.27 -2.26
C LYS A 118 0.31 24.88 -2.04
N ALA A 119 1.16 24.90 -3.06
CA ALA A 119 2.55 25.37 -2.96
C ALA A 119 2.65 26.73 -2.26
N ILE A 120 1.74 27.69 -2.56
CA ILE A 120 1.74 29.03 -1.96
C ILE A 120 1.70 29.00 -0.41
N GLN A 121 1.02 28.00 0.16
CA GLN A 121 0.85 27.84 1.60
C GLN A 121 2.15 27.39 2.30
N CYS A 122 3.13 26.87 1.55
CA CYS A 122 4.42 26.42 2.09
C CYS A 122 5.41 27.56 2.37
N LYS A 123 5.08 28.82 2.08
CA LYS A 123 5.96 29.99 2.32
C LYS A 123 6.52 30.02 3.75
N ARG A 124 5.66 29.79 4.76
CA ARG A 124 6.05 29.79 6.17
C ARG A 124 7.01 28.64 6.51
N ILE A 125 6.80 27.46 5.92
CA ILE A 125 7.66 26.29 6.12
C ILE A 125 9.04 26.57 5.52
N ALA A 126 9.08 27.06 4.27
CA ALA A 126 10.31 27.41 3.57
C ALA A 126 11.12 28.45 4.35
N LYS A 127 10.48 29.54 4.80
CA LYS A 127 11.13 30.58 5.61
C LYS A 127 11.74 30.04 6.91
N LYS A 128 11.06 29.12 7.60
CA LYS A 128 11.59 28.54 8.85
C LYS A 128 12.82 27.67 8.60
N LEU A 129 12.78 26.83 7.58
CA LEU A 129 13.92 25.97 7.22
C LEU A 129 15.12 26.79 6.75
N GLU A 130 14.89 27.84 5.96
CA GLU A 130 15.94 28.76 5.52
C GLU A 130 16.54 29.53 6.71
N LYS A 131 15.72 30.05 7.64
CA LYS A 131 16.22 30.69 8.87
C LYS A 131 17.07 29.76 9.75
N LYS A 132 16.79 28.45 9.71
CA LYS A 132 17.61 27.42 10.38
C LYS A 132 18.91 27.10 9.64
N GLY A 133 19.14 27.68 8.46
CA GLY A 133 20.36 27.52 7.66
C GLY A 133 20.29 26.40 6.62
N TYR A 134 19.13 25.76 6.41
CA TYR A 134 19.01 24.71 5.39
C TYR A 134 18.80 25.30 3.99
N GLN A 135 19.43 24.68 3.00
CA GLN A 135 19.10 24.93 1.59
C GLN A 135 17.68 24.39 1.30
N VAL A 136 16.72 25.27 1.02
CA VAL A 136 15.33 24.87 0.77
C VAL A 136 15.11 24.62 -0.72
N MET A 137 14.55 23.45 -1.03
CA MET A 137 14.12 23.07 -2.39
C MET A 137 12.61 22.83 -2.42
N ILE A 138 11.90 23.30 -3.44
CA ILE A 138 10.47 23.04 -3.61
C ILE A 138 10.27 22.02 -4.72
N ASN A 139 9.67 20.87 -4.41
CA ASN A 139 9.32 19.84 -5.37
C ASN A 139 7.84 19.88 -5.72
N LEU A 140 7.54 20.51 -6.86
CA LEU A 140 6.19 20.66 -7.39
C LEU A 140 5.72 19.33 -8.00
N MET A 141 4.80 18.68 -7.30
CA MET A 141 4.17 17.46 -7.79
C MET A 141 3.16 17.77 -8.90
N GLN A 142 3.03 16.86 -9.87
CA GLN A 142 2.04 16.91 -10.96
C GLN A 142 2.11 18.20 -11.80
N ALA A 143 3.32 18.70 -12.06
CA ALA A 143 3.52 19.94 -12.82
C ALA A 143 2.95 19.88 -14.25
N ASN A 144 2.94 18.71 -14.89
CA ASN A 144 2.36 18.48 -16.23
C ASN A 144 0.83 18.64 -16.28
N ILE A 145 0.13 18.53 -15.16
CA ILE A 145 -1.34 18.63 -15.12
C ILE A 145 -1.78 20.09 -14.98
N LEU A 146 -0.87 21.02 -14.67
CA LEU A 146 -1.19 22.44 -14.57
C LEU A 146 -1.22 23.09 -15.95
N SER A 147 -2.18 23.99 -16.15
CA SER A 147 -2.09 24.93 -17.26
C SER A 147 -0.87 25.84 -17.08
N LYS A 148 -0.28 26.26 -18.20
CA LYS A 148 0.87 27.18 -18.26
C LYS A 148 0.70 28.39 -17.34
N ASN A 149 -0.43 29.10 -17.43
CA ASN A 149 -0.70 30.30 -16.63
C ASN A 149 -0.71 30.02 -15.11
N LYS A 150 -1.21 28.84 -14.70
CA LYS A 150 -1.21 28.44 -13.28
C LYS A 150 0.21 28.15 -12.80
N LEU A 151 1.02 27.47 -13.62
CA LEU A 151 2.42 27.23 -13.31
C LEU A 151 3.19 28.55 -13.20
N GLU A 152 3.07 29.45 -14.18
CA GLU A 152 3.72 30.77 -14.17
C GLU A 152 3.38 31.56 -12.88
N ARG A 153 2.10 31.58 -12.47
CA ARG A 153 1.67 32.23 -11.21
C ARG A 153 2.28 31.59 -9.96
N VAL A 154 2.33 30.25 -9.90
CA VAL A 154 2.94 29.53 -8.76
C VAL A 154 4.43 29.84 -8.67
N ILE A 155 5.16 29.80 -9.80
CA ILE A 155 6.59 30.10 -9.84
C ILE A 155 6.88 31.55 -9.47
N SER A 156 6.13 32.50 -10.03
CA SER A 156 6.28 33.92 -9.68
C SER A 156 6.05 34.16 -8.19
N ASN A 157 5.06 33.48 -7.58
CA ASN A 157 4.83 33.57 -6.15
C ASN A 157 6.00 33.00 -5.34
N ILE A 158 6.49 31.80 -5.66
CA ILE A 158 7.64 31.20 -4.98
C ILE A 158 8.89 32.10 -5.11
N ASN A 159 9.10 32.70 -6.29
CA ASN A 159 10.22 33.63 -6.53
C ASN A 159 10.19 34.81 -5.55
N SER A 160 9.01 35.39 -5.28
CA SER A 160 8.86 36.50 -4.31
C SER A 160 9.21 36.15 -2.86
N TRP A 161 9.46 34.88 -2.52
CA TRP A 161 9.77 34.50 -1.15
C TRP A 161 11.22 34.77 -0.80
N ASN A 162 12.11 34.81 -1.79
CA ASN A 162 13.55 34.95 -1.64
C ASN A 162 14.16 33.94 -0.65
N THR A 163 13.58 32.74 -0.51
CA THR A 163 14.02 31.70 0.45
C THR A 163 14.29 30.35 -0.18
N VAL A 164 13.88 30.15 -1.43
CA VAL A 164 14.00 28.87 -2.13
C VAL A 164 15.25 28.92 -3.00
N SER A 165 16.07 27.88 -2.93
CA SER A 165 17.28 27.76 -3.76
C SER A 165 17.02 27.06 -5.09
N THR A 166 16.09 26.10 -5.09
CA THR A 166 15.83 25.23 -6.23
C THR A 166 14.35 24.92 -6.36
N ILE A 167 13.82 25.04 -7.57
CA ILE A 167 12.47 24.55 -7.91
C ILE A 167 12.63 23.27 -8.71
N TYR A 168 12.00 22.20 -8.24
CA TYR A 168 11.85 20.95 -8.97
C TYR A 168 10.46 20.86 -9.61
N PHE A 169 10.42 20.34 -10.82
CA PHE A 169 9.20 19.79 -11.41
C PHE A 169 9.35 18.28 -11.54
N ALA A 170 8.32 17.55 -11.12
CA ALA A 170 8.33 16.09 -11.11
C ALA A 170 7.30 15.51 -12.08
N ASP A 171 7.71 14.50 -12.85
CA ASP A 171 6.81 13.64 -13.62
C ASP A 171 6.15 12.61 -12.70
N SER A 172 5.31 13.07 -11.76
CA SER A 172 4.74 12.25 -10.68
C SER A 172 3.93 11.03 -11.16
N LEU A 173 3.49 11.02 -12.42
CA LEU A 173 2.74 9.91 -13.03
C LEU A 173 3.60 9.04 -13.96
N GLY A 174 4.80 9.50 -14.34
CA GLY A 174 5.64 8.86 -15.35
C GLY A 174 5.04 8.97 -16.75
N ALA A 175 4.33 10.05 -17.03
CA ALA A 175 3.53 10.24 -18.24
C ALA A 175 4.13 11.27 -19.21
N MET A 176 5.14 12.05 -18.78
CA MET A 176 5.72 13.10 -19.60
C MET A 176 6.56 12.52 -20.75
N ASN A 177 6.57 13.22 -21.87
CA ASN A 177 7.56 13.03 -22.94
C ASN A 177 8.63 14.15 -22.93
N PRO A 178 9.71 14.02 -23.72
CA PRO A 178 10.79 15.00 -23.75
C PRO A 178 10.34 16.43 -24.10
N GLU A 179 9.33 16.59 -24.95
CA GLU A 179 8.85 17.93 -25.33
C GLU A 179 8.08 18.61 -24.19
N GLU A 180 7.27 17.87 -23.45
CA GLU A 180 6.60 18.38 -22.26
C GLU A 180 7.63 18.83 -21.19
N VAL A 181 8.74 18.09 -21.05
CA VAL A 181 9.87 18.51 -20.19
C VAL A 181 10.43 19.86 -20.64
N ARG A 182 10.65 20.08 -21.95
CA ARG A 182 11.13 21.36 -22.48
C ARG A 182 10.14 22.49 -22.23
N ILE A 183 8.85 22.26 -22.46
CA ILE A 183 7.79 23.25 -22.28
C ILE A 183 7.70 23.68 -20.81
N ILE A 184 7.69 22.73 -19.87
CA ILE A 184 7.62 23.02 -18.44
C ILE A 184 8.87 23.78 -17.98
N PHE A 185 10.07 23.33 -18.38
CA PHE A 185 11.32 24.01 -18.05
C PHE A 185 11.32 25.47 -18.53
N ARG A 186 10.99 25.71 -19.81
CA ARG A 186 10.91 27.07 -20.38
C ARG A 186 9.92 27.94 -19.60
N THR A 187 8.78 27.36 -19.22
CA THR A 187 7.74 28.05 -18.44
C THR A 187 8.25 28.48 -17.05
N ILE A 188 8.94 27.59 -16.33
CA ILE A 188 9.54 27.90 -15.03
C ILE A 188 10.63 28.97 -15.19
N ARG A 189 11.52 28.80 -16.16
CA ARG A 189 12.68 29.68 -16.39
C ARG A 189 12.32 31.13 -16.68
N LYS A 190 11.13 31.42 -17.22
CA LYS A 190 10.62 32.79 -17.40
C LYS A 190 10.56 33.58 -16.10
N HIS A 191 10.14 32.92 -15.01
CA HIS A 191 9.88 33.58 -13.73
C HIS A 191 10.88 33.17 -12.63
N TRP A 192 11.76 32.21 -12.91
CA TRP A 192 12.73 31.69 -11.95
C TRP A 192 14.16 31.74 -12.50
N LYS A 193 15.01 32.52 -11.83
CA LYS A 193 16.44 32.63 -12.16
C LYS A 193 17.33 31.67 -11.37
N GLY A 194 16.84 31.11 -10.27
CA GLY A 194 17.58 30.12 -9.48
C GLY A 194 17.72 28.76 -10.16
N ASP A 195 18.16 27.76 -9.40
CA ASP A 195 18.35 26.41 -9.91
C ASP A 195 17.01 25.72 -10.21
N ILE A 196 16.97 24.95 -11.29
CA ILE A 196 15.82 24.11 -11.64
C ILE A 196 16.25 22.66 -11.53
N GLY A 197 15.48 21.87 -10.80
CA GLY A 197 15.64 20.43 -10.68
C GLY A 197 14.58 19.65 -11.46
N PHE A 198 14.87 18.39 -11.79
CA PHE A 198 13.93 17.50 -12.46
C PHE A 198 13.94 16.10 -11.84
N HIS A 199 12.74 15.52 -11.69
CA HIS A 199 12.54 14.17 -11.17
C HIS A 199 11.58 13.40 -12.08
N ALA A 200 12.06 12.30 -12.69
CA ALA A 200 11.30 11.50 -13.64
C ALA A 200 10.95 10.12 -13.07
N HIS A 201 9.68 9.72 -13.24
CA HIS A 201 9.24 8.35 -13.03
C HIS A 201 9.22 7.56 -14.34
N ASP A 202 9.40 6.25 -14.25
CA ASP A 202 9.64 5.38 -15.41
C ASP A 202 8.39 4.64 -15.91
N SER A 203 7.18 5.11 -15.60
CA SER A 203 5.93 4.42 -15.96
C SER A 203 5.79 4.13 -17.45
N LYS A 204 6.23 5.06 -18.32
CA LYS A 204 6.28 4.89 -19.78
C LYS A 204 7.64 4.44 -20.32
N SER A 205 8.59 4.04 -19.45
CA SER A 205 9.99 3.76 -19.83
C SER A 205 10.72 4.95 -20.46
N LEU A 206 10.32 6.18 -20.07
CA LEU A 206 10.88 7.44 -20.59
C LEU A 206 11.71 8.20 -19.55
N ALA A 207 11.94 7.64 -18.35
CA ALA A 207 12.59 8.41 -17.28
C ALA A 207 14.01 8.83 -17.66
N LEU A 208 14.81 7.93 -18.23
CA LEU A 208 16.18 8.24 -18.63
C LEU A 208 16.23 9.35 -19.70
N ILE A 209 15.46 9.22 -20.79
CA ILE A 209 15.47 10.21 -21.87
C ILE A 209 14.91 11.56 -21.43
N ASN A 210 13.90 11.58 -20.57
CA ASN A 210 13.37 12.81 -19.98
C ASN A 210 14.42 13.47 -19.08
N THR A 211 15.14 12.69 -18.28
CA THR A 211 16.21 13.19 -17.42
C THR A 211 17.38 13.75 -18.23
N LEU A 212 17.82 13.05 -19.28
CA LEU A 212 18.85 13.56 -20.20
C LEU A 212 18.38 14.83 -20.92
N THR A 213 17.11 14.89 -21.30
CA THR A 213 16.53 16.10 -21.91
C THR A 213 16.58 17.27 -20.95
N ALA A 214 16.12 17.08 -19.70
CA ALA A 214 16.19 18.08 -18.64
C ALA A 214 17.63 18.53 -18.37
N TYR A 215 18.56 17.58 -18.30
CA TYR A 215 19.99 17.86 -18.14
C TYR A 215 20.53 18.73 -19.28
N LYS A 216 20.23 18.38 -20.55
CA LYS A 216 20.68 19.12 -21.74
C LYS A 216 20.13 20.54 -21.81
N ILE A 217 18.85 20.74 -21.48
CA ILE A 217 18.21 22.08 -21.52
C ILE A 217 18.57 22.98 -20.33
N GLY A 218 19.34 22.48 -19.36
CA GLY A 218 19.91 23.30 -18.29
C GLY A 218 19.25 23.14 -16.92
N CYS A 219 18.56 22.03 -16.64
CA CYS A 219 18.29 21.65 -15.26
C CYS A 219 19.62 21.44 -14.53
N LYS A 220 19.77 22.08 -13.37
CA LYS A 220 21.00 22.04 -12.57
C LYS A 220 21.12 20.72 -11.82
N ILE A 221 20.01 20.17 -11.35
CA ILE A 221 19.99 18.95 -10.55
C ILE A 221 18.99 17.97 -11.15
N CYS A 222 19.44 16.76 -11.46
CA CYS A 222 18.58 15.69 -11.96
C CYS A 222 18.57 14.54 -10.95
N ASP A 223 17.37 14.05 -10.64
CA ASP A 223 17.19 12.92 -9.73
C ASP A 223 17.39 11.58 -10.43
N SER A 224 17.92 10.62 -9.69
CA SER A 224 18.01 9.22 -10.09
C SER A 224 17.97 8.29 -8.86
N THR A 225 17.78 6.99 -9.11
CA THR A 225 17.92 5.94 -8.09
C THR A 225 18.56 4.67 -8.65
N PHE A 226 19.32 3.94 -7.84
CA PHE A 226 19.96 2.68 -8.26
C PHE A 226 18.92 1.65 -8.71
N LEU A 227 19.14 1.04 -9.88
CA LEU A 227 18.18 0.15 -10.56
C LEU A 227 16.78 0.77 -10.72
N GLY A 228 16.66 2.09 -10.65
CA GLY A 228 15.39 2.81 -10.75
C GLY A 228 14.46 2.54 -9.57
N MET A 229 14.96 2.06 -8.42
CA MET A 229 14.12 1.76 -7.26
C MET A 229 13.35 3.01 -6.82
N GLY A 230 12.03 2.92 -6.77
CA GLY A 230 11.16 4.06 -6.52
C GLY A 230 9.70 3.69 -6.67
N ARG A 231 8.80 4.55 -6.23
CA ARG A 231 7.35 4.27 -6.26
C ARG A 231 6.88 3.86 -7.67
N GLY A 232 5.97 2.90 -7.75
CA GLY A 232 5.35 2.49 -9.01
C GLY A 232 6.31 1.78 -9.97
N ALA A 233 6.47 2.33 -11.18
CA ALA A 233 7.41 1.78 -12.16
C ALA A 233 8.88 2.11 -11.84
N GLY A 234 9.14 2.96 -10.84
CA GLY A 234 10.47 3.41 -10.50
C GLY A 234 10.83 4.78 -11.08
N ASN A 235 12.13 5.07 -11.11
CA ASN A 235 12.71 6.33 -11.54
C ASN A 235 13.79 6.13 -12.61
N ALA A 236 14.37 7.23 -13.10
CA ALA A 236 15.59 7.20 -13.88
C ALA A 236 16.70 6.44 -13.12
N LYS A 237 17.30 5.45 -13.77
CA LYS A 237 18.32 4.59 -13.18
C LYS A 237 19.65 5.33 -13.02
N THR A 238 20.20 5.36 -11.80
CA THR A 238 21.46 6.04 -11.48
C THR A 238 22.62 5.54 -12.35
N GLU A 239 22.77 4.23 -12.48
CA GLU A 239 23.84 3.62 -13.26
C GLU A 239 23.76 3.96 -14.76
N SER A 240 22.55 4.03 -15.31
CA SER A 240 22.35 4.42 -16.71
C SER A 240 22.57 5.92 -16.91
N LEU A 241 22.09 6.77 -15.99
CA LEU A 241 22.32 8.20 -16.08
C LEU A 241 23.81 8.54 -15.97
N LEU A 242 24.53 7.94 -15.03
CA LEU A 242 25.97 8.15 -14.87
C LEU A 242 26.73 7.71 -16.13
N ALA A 243 26.41 6.57 -16.72
CA ALA A 243 27.05 6.12 -17.96
C ALA A 243 26.90 7.12 -19.12
N GLU A 244 25.81 7.89 -19.16
CA GLU A 244 25.53 8.86 -20.22
C GLU A 244 26.15 10.23 -19.99
N VAL A 245 26.39 10.63 -18.73
CA VAL A 245 26.80 12.02 -18.41
C VAL A 245 28.12 12.14 -17.65
N ASP A 246 28.69 11.02 -17.19
CA ASP A 246 29.95 10.96 -16.45
C ASP A 246 30.99 10.10 -17.19
N ASN A 247 31.89 10.74 -17.92
CA ASN A 247 32.96 10.05 -18.66
C ASN A 247 33.91 9.23 -17.76
N ASN A 248 33.95 9.51 -16.46
CA ASN A 248 34.81 8.79 -15.51
C ASN A 248 34.07 7.67 -14.77
N PHE A 249 32.78 7.46 -15.04
CA PHE A 249 32.00 6.44 -14.37
C PHE A 249 32.49 5.04 -14.72
N LYS A 250 32.75 4.23 -13.69
CA LYS A 250 33.11 2.82 -13.83
C LYS A 250 32.05 1.97 -13.16
N LEU A 251 31.38 1.12 -13.93
CA LEU A 251 30.32 0.24 -13.42
C LEU A 251 30.76 -0.61 -12.22
N LYS A 252 32.03 -1.03 -12.20
CA LYS A 252 32.63 -1.82 -11.09
C LYS A 252 32.51 -1.11 -9.74
N ASP A 253 32.54 0.23 -9.73
CA ASP A 253 32.56 1.03 -8.50
C ASP A 253 31.18 1.04 -7.81
N VAL A 254 30.11 0.69 -8.53
CA VAL A 254 28.74 0.61 -8.00
C VAL A 254 28.17 -0.81 -8.01
N LEU A 255 28.92 -1.80 -8.51
CA LEU A 255 28.42 -3.14 -8.76
C LEU A 255 27.92 -3.85 -7.48
N SER A 256 28.60 -3.65 -6.35
CA SER A 256 28.20 -4.20 -5.05
C SER A 256 26.82 -3.66 -4.59
N CYS A 257 26.60 -2.36 -4.77
CA CYS A 257 25.32 -1.72 -4.52
C CYS A 257 24.25 -2.26 -5.47
N LEU A 258 24.52 -2.30 -6.78
CA LEU A 258 23.60 -2.84 -7.79
C LEU A 258 23.18 -4.28 -7.48
N ASN A 259 24.11 -5.16 -7.12
CA ASN A 259 23.80 -6.54 -6.75
C ASN A 259 22.86 -6.62 -5.54
N SER A 260 23.07 -5.75 -4.54
CA SER A 260 22.25 -5.72 -3.34
C SER A 260 20.83 -5.23 -3.65
N PHE A 261 20.69 -4.18 -4.47
CA PHE A 261 19.37 -3.71 -4.93
C PHE A 261 18.71 -4.67 -5.91
N LYS A 262 19.45 -5.43 -6.72
CA LYS A 262 18.90 -6.46 -7.62
C LYS A 262 18.20 -7.57 -6.83
N ASN A 263 18.73 -7.94 -5.67
CA ASN A 263 18.07 -8.90 -4.77
C ASN A 263 16.75 -8.36 -4.23
N LEU A 264 16.72 -7.07 -3.85
CA LEU A 264 15.48 -6.41 -3.47
C LEU A 264 14.50 -6.31 -4.65
N GLN A 265 14.99 -6.08 -5.87
CA GLN A 265 14.17 -6.01 -7.08
C GLN A 265 13.48 -7.34 -7.37
N LYS A 266 14.16 -8.47 -7.12
CA LYS A 266 13.52 -9.80 -7.24
C LYS A 266 12.37 -10.00 -6.25
N ILE A 267 12.47 -9.40 -5.05
CA ILE A 267 11.45 -9.52 -4.00
C ILE A 267 10.26 -8.60 -4.29
N TYR A 268 10.54 -7.32 -4.53
CA TYR A 268 9.53 -6.27 -4.65
C TYR A 268 9.07 -5.99 -6.07
N LYS A 269 9.79 -6.51 -7.07
CA LYS A 269 9.44 -6.48 -8.50
C LYS A 269 9.10 -5.10 -9.05
N TRP A 270 9.81 -4.06 -8.60
CA TRP A 270 9.67 -2.73 -9.18
C TRP A 270 10.24 -2.68 -10.59
N GLY A 271 9.69 -1.77 -11.39
CA GLY A 271 10.08 -1.55 -12.77
C GLY A 271 8.87 -1.27 -13.67
N PRO A 272 9.13 -0.74 -14.88
CA PRO A 272 8.09 -0.53 -15.86
C PRO A 272 7.42 -1.84 -16.28
N ASN A 273 6.11 -1.76 -16.53
CA ASN A 273 5.32 -2.81 -17.15
C ASN A 273 4.10 -2.17 -17.83
N ILE A 274 3.34 -2.99 -18.57
CA ILE A 274 2.18 -2.51 -19.33
C ILE A 274 1.10 -1.85 -18.45
N PHE A 275 0.90 -2.32 -17.22
CA PHE A 275 -0.09 -1.74 -16.30
C PHE A 275 0.30 -0.34 -15.84
N TYR A 276 1.57 -0.11 -15.54
CA TYR A 276 2.07 1.24 -15.24
C TYR A 276 2.02 2.15 -16.46
N HIS A 277 2.31 1.63 -17.65
CA HIS A 277 2.21 2.39 -18.89
C HIS A 277 0.77 2.88 -19.13
N LEU A 278 -0.21 1.97 -19.05
CA LEU A 278 -1.62 2.29 -19.18
C LEU A 278 -2.09 3.27 -18.10
N ALA A 279 -1.65 3.07 -16.85
CA ALA A 279 -1.96 3.99 -15.77
C ALA A 279 -1.43 5.40 -16.04
N ALA A 280 -0.20 5.53 -16.55
CA ALA A 280 0.35 6.82 -16.93
C ALA A 280 -0.45 7.48 -18.07
N GLU A 281 -0.84 6.71 -19.09
CA GLU A 281 -1.69 7.18 -20.20
C GLU A 281 -3.04 7.70 -19.70
N TYR A 282 -3.66 6.98 -18.76
CA TYR A 282 -4.95 7.35 -18.16
C TYR A 282 -4.84 8.31 -16.98
N LYS A 283 -3.64 8.81 -16.68
CA LYS A 283 -3.35 9.72 -15.57
C LYS A 283 -3.76 9.17 -14.18
N ILE A 284 -3.66 7.86 -14.01
CA ILE A 284 -3.91 7.14 -12.76
C ILE A 284 -2.65 7.19 -11.89
N HIS A 285 -2.81 7.45 -10.58
CA HIS A 285 -1.68 7.50 -9.67
C HIS A 285 -0.97 6.13 -9.55
N PRO A 286 0.38 6.06 -9.65
CA PRO A 286 1.11 4.79 -9.73
C PRO A 286 0.92 3.87 -8.52
N THR A 287 0.68 4.41 -7.33
CA THR A 287 0.41 3.63 -6.11
C THR A 287 -0.81 2.70 -6.24
N TYR A 288 -1.83 3.06 -7.04
CA TYR A 288 -2.94 2.13 -7.30
C TYR A 288 -2.43 0.84 -7.94
N ILE A 289 -1.58 0.96 -8.97
CA ILE A 289 -1.02 -0.20 -9.67
C ILE A 289 -0.02 -0.93 -8.80
N GLN A 290 0.83 -0.21 -8.07
CA GLN A 290 1.79 -0.82 -7.14
C GLN A 290 1.07 -1.71 -6.13
N ASN A 291 0.03 -1.20 -5.48
CA ASN A 291 -0.71 -1.97 -4.50
C ASN A 291 -1.49 -3.14 -5.13
N LEU A 292 -1.92 -3.03 -6.39
CA LEU A 292 -2.52 -4.16 -7.13
C LEU A 292 -1.45 -5.23 -7.42
N LEU A 293 -0.24 -4.86 -7.83
CA LEU A 293 0.81 -5.80 -8.21
C LEU A 293 1.54 -6.44 -7.02
N GLU A 294 1.69 -5.73 -5.91
CA GLU A 294 2.23 -6.28 -4.65
C GLU A 294 1.37 -7.43 -4.12
N VAL A 295 0.07 -7.32 -4.36
CA VAL A 295 -0.94 -8.25 -3.94
C VAL A 295 -0.98 -9.40 -4.97
N LYS A 296 -0.05 -10.36 -4.82
CA LYS A 296 0.22 -11.55 -5.70
C LYS A 296 -0.98 -12.45 -6.09
N ARG A 297 -2.17 -12.07 -5.68
CA ARG A 297 -3.44 -12.81 -5.75
C ARG A 297 -4.39 -12.26 -6.83
N TYR A 298 -4.05 -11.15 -7.49
CA TYR A 298 -4.84 -10.61 -8.60
C TYR A 298 -4.30 -11.10 -9.96
N SER A 299 -5.21 -11.57 -10.82
CA SER A 299 -4.88 -11.88 -12.21
C SER A 299 -4.64 -10.60 -13.02
N GLU A 300 -3.91 -10.72 -14.12
CA GLU A 300 -3.68 -9.61 -15.06
C GLU A 300 -5.00 -9.02 -15.57
N GLU A 301 -6.01 -9.86 -15.82
CA GLU A 301 -7.35 -9.43 -16.21
C GLU A 301 -8.03 -8.56 -15.13
N HIS A 302 -7.84 -8.89 -13.85
CA HIS A 302 -8.37 -8.07 -12.76
C HIS A 302 -7.69 -6.70 -12.73
N VAL A 303 -6.36 -6.67 -12.85
CA VAL A 303 -5.60 -5.42 -12.89
C VAL A 303 -6.08 -4.53 -14.04
N MET A 304 -6.31 -5.11 -15.23
CA MET A 304 -6.86 -4.41 -16.39
C MET A 304 -8.25 -3.82 -16.13
N ARG A 305 -9.19 -4.62 -15.61
CA ARG A 305 -10.54 -4.13 -15.29
C ARG A 305 -10.52 -3.02 -14.25
N THR A 306 -9.64 -3.10 -13.26
CA THR A 306 -9.47 -2.05 -12.26
C THR A 306 -8.89 -0.78 -12.85
N ILE A 307 -7.92 -0.89 -13.77
CA ILE A 307 -7.39 0.25 -14.53
C ILE A 307 -8.52 0.93 -15.34
N ASP A 308 -9.37 0.17 -16.02
CA ASP A 308 -10.50 0.71 -16.78
C ASP A 308 -11.51 1.45 -15.90
N GLN A 309 -11.73 0.98 -14.66
CA GLN A 309 -12.56 1.69 -13.69
C GLN A 309 -11.89 2.97 -13.19
N LEU A 310 -10.60 2.89 -12.85
CA LEU A 310 -9.81 4.04 -12.40
C LEU A 310 -9.68 5.12 -13.46
N ARG A 311 -9.69 4.76 -14.75
CA ARG A 311 -9.71 5.71 -15.88
C ARG A 311 -10.99 6.56 -15.91
N LYS A 312 -12.13 6.00 -15.50
CA LYS A 312 -13.45 6.67 -15.53
C LYS A 312 -13.62 7.69 -14.40
N ILE A 313 -12.74 7.68 -13.41
CA ILE A 313 -12.78 8.60 -12.26
C ILE A 313 -11.51 9.44 -12.16
N LYS A 314 -11.56 10.52 -11.38
CA LYS A 314 -10.38 11.36 -11.14
C LYS A 314 -9.41 10.70 -10.16
N SER A 315 -8.53 9.85 -10.68
CA SER A 315 -7.59 8.98 -9.94
C SER A 315 -6.13 9.48 -9.97
N THR A 316 -5.90 10.76 -10.30
CA THR A 316 -4.55 11.38 -10.33
C THR A 316 -3.89 11.50 -8.96
N ARG A 317 -4.64 11.24 -7.88
CA ARG A 317 -4.14 11.15 -6.50
C ARG A 317 -4.56 9.82 -5.90
N PHE A 318 -3.67 9.24 -5.10
CA PHE A 318 -4.00 8.02 -4.37
C PHE A 318 -4.92 8.32 -3.18
N ASN A 319 -5.99 7.53 -3.06
CA ASN A 319 -6.89 7.52 -1.92
C ASN A 319 -7.17 6.05 -1.57
N GLU A 320 -6.72 5.64 -0.39
CA GLU A 320 -6.82 4.25 0.08
C GLU A 320 -8.28 3.76 0.14
N ASN A 321 -9.23 4.62 0.54
CA ASN A 321 -10.66 4.27 0.57
C ASN A 321 -11.22 4.06 -0.85
N GLN A 322 -10.75 4.84 -1.83
CA GLN A 322 -11.11 4.61 -3.23
C GLN A 322 -10.50 3.30 -3.74
N MET A 323 -9.24 3.00 -3.41
CA MET A 323 -8.63 1.72 -3.78
C MET A 323 -9.42 0.55 -3.19
N LEU A 324 -9.76 0.62 -1.90
CA LEU A 324 -10.59 -0.37 -1.23
C LEU A 324 -11.93 -0.53 -1.94
N SER A 325 -12.57 0.56 -2.37
CA SER A 325 -13.81 0.50 -3.15
C SER A 325 -13.69 -0.14 -4.53
N PHE A 326 -12.49 -0.18 -5.11
CA PHE A 326 -12.24 -0.89 -6.38
C PHE A 326 -11.88 -2.37 -6.17
N THR A 327 -11.33 -2.72 -5.00
CA THR A 327 -11.04 -4.11 -4.61
C THR A 327 -12.20 -4.83 -3.90
N TYR A 328 -13.05 -4.07 -3.19
CA TYR A 328 -14.24 -4.49 -2.46
C TYR A 328 -15.31 -3.43 -2.70
N PHE A 329 -16.26 -3.73 -3.58
CA PHE A 329 -17.05 -2.70 -4.25
C PHE A 329 -17.82 -1.78 -3.28
N SER A 330 -17.58 -0.48 -3.47
CA SER A 330 -18.35 0.62 -2.89
C SER A 330 -19.83 0.48 -3.24
N GLU A 331 -20.64 0.32 -2.21
CA GLU A 331 -21.81 1.16 -1.92
C GLU A 331 -22.21 0.83 -0.49
N SER A 332 -22.55 1.85 0.28
CA SER A 332 -23.02 1.79 1.67
C SER A 332 -24.30 0.96 1.89
N LYS A 333 -24.73 0.19 0.88
CA LYS A 333 -25.95 -0.61 0.82
C LYS A 333 -25.78 -1.94 0.06
N HIS A 334 -24.64 -2.63 0.14
CA HIS A 334 -24.57 -4.00 -0.40
C HIS A 334 -25.36 -4.98 0.48
N GLN A 335 -26.68 -4.95 0.32
CA GLN A 335 -27.58 -6.02 0.73
C GLN A 335 -27.64 -7.02 -0.43
N GLY A 336 -27.43 -8.28 -0.12
CA GLY A 336 -27.65 -9.35 -1.07
C GLY A 336 -29.14 -9.60 -1.30
N LYS A 337 -29.45 -10.49 -2.23
CA LYS A 337 -30.83 -10.86 -2.57
C LYS A 337 -31.49 -11.77 -1.53
N TRP A 338 -30.70 -12.48 -0.72
CA TRP A 338 -31.20 -13.47 0.22
C TRP A 338 -31.13 -12.98 1.68
N SER A 339 -32.10 -13.42 2.50
CA SER A 339 -32.20 -13.06 3.91
C SER A 339 -31.71 -14.21 4.79
N ALA A 340 -30.71 -13.96 5.62
CA ALA A 340 -30.16 -14.93 6.57
C ALA A 340 -31.00 -15.11 7.84
N SER A 341 -31.99 -14.25 8.08
CA SER A 341 -32.81 -14.28 9.31
C SER A 341 -33.39 -15.65 9.58
N ASP A 342 -33.09 -16.20 10.76
CA ASP A 342 -33.60 -17.48 11.28
C ASP A 342 -33.30 -18.70 10.39
N PHE A 343 -32.37 -18.61 9.43
CA PHE A 343 -32.03 -19.71 8.52
C PHE A 343 -31.59 -21.01 9.23
N LEU A 344 -30.95 -20.89 10.41
CA LEU A 344 -30.49 -22.01 11.22
C LEU A 344 -31.27 -22.12 12.53
N LYS A 345 -32.45 -21.50 12.63
CA LYS A 345 -33.27 -21.55 13.84
C LYS A 345 -33.54 -22.99 14.25
N LYS A 346 -33.38 -23.28 15.54
CA LYS A 346 -33.50 -24.63 16.16
C LYS A 346 -32.42 -25.65 15.76
N LYS A 347 -31.52 -25.35 14.82
CA LYS A 347 -30.45 -26.27 14.41
C LYS A 347 -29.24 -26.18 15.33
N LYS A 348 -28.57 -27.32 15.55
CA LYS A 348 -27.18 -27.36 16.03
C LYS A 348 -26.26 -27.16 14.83
N VAL A 349 -25.23 -26.33 14.96
CA VAL A 349 -24.33 -25.98 13.85
C VAL A 349 -22.90 -26.33 14.21
N LEU A 350 -22.18 -26.97 13.30
CA LEU A 350 -20.74 -27.16 13.40
C LEU A 350 -20.06 -26.32 12.34
N VAL A 351 -19.22 -25.38 12.75
CA VAL A 351 -18.40 -24.55 11.86
C VAL A 351 -16.99 -25.10 11.79
N ILE A 352 -16.51 -25.35 10.57
CA ILE A 352 -15.19 -25.94 10.34
C ILE A 352 -14.29 -24.93 9.61
N GLY A 353 -13.25 -24.49 10.31
CA GLY A 353 -12.19 -23.63 9.83
C GLY A 353 -11.18 -24.34 8.92
N SER A 354 -10.19 -23.59 8.45
CA SER A 354 -9.09 -24.13 7.61
C SER A 354 -7.86 -24.58 8.43
N GLY A 355 -7.98 -24.68 9.75
CA GLY A 355 -6.89 -25.08 10.64
C GLY A 355 -6.41 -26.50 10.39
N SER A 356 -5.10 -26.71 10.55
CA SER A 356 -4.46 -28.02 10.41
C SER A 356 -4.97 -29.04 11.43
N SER A 357 -5.54 -28.59 12.55
CA SER A 357 -6.13 -29.47 13.56
C SER A 357 -7.32 -30.28 13.04
N VAL A 358 -8.01 -29.84 11.98
CA VAL A 358 -9.12 -30.57 11.36
C VAL A 358 -8.65 -31.93 10.86
N ALA A 359 -7.58 -31.94 10.04
CA ALA A 359 -7.02 -33.18 9.51
C ALA A 359 -6.55 -34.12 10.65
N LYS A 360 -5.94 -33.55 11.69
CA LYS A 360 -5.46 -34.32 12.86
C LYS A 360 -6.57 -34.94 13.70
N ASN A 361 -7.76 -34.34 13.72
CA ASN A 361 -8.89 -34.76 14.55
C ASN A 361 -10.10 -35.23 13.74
N ILE A 362 -9.89 -35.62 12.48
CA ILE A 362 -10.99 -35.88 11.54
C ILE A 362 -11.91 -37.01 12.02
N GLY A 363 -11.37 -38.04 12.68
CA GLY A 363 -12.17 -39.11 13.29
C GLY A 363 -13.16 -38.59 14.32
N LYS A 364 -12.68 -37.81 15.29
CA LYS A 364 -13.52 -37.16 16.32
C LYS A 364 -14.59 -36.23 15.71
N ILE A 365 -14.23 -35.51 14.65
CA ILE A 365 -15.17 -34.63 13.94
C ILE A 365 -16.25 -35.47 13.25
N ASN A 366 -15.88 -36.54 12.56
CA ASN A 366 -16.83 -37.43 11.88
C ASN A 366 -17.77 -38.14 12.88
N ASP A 367 -17.25 -38.58 14.02
CA ASP A 367 -18.05 -39.20 15.08
C ASP A 367 -19.06 -38.20 15.67
N PHE A 368 -18.61 -36.96 15.92
CA PHE A 368 -19.48 -35.89 16.38
C PHE A 368 -20.61 -35.60 15.38
N ILE A 369 -20.27 -35.50 14.08
CA ILE A 369 -21.25 -35.25 13.01
C ILE A 369 -22.26 -36.39 12.94
N SER A 370 -21.79 -37.64 12.98
CA SER A 370 -22.66 -38.83 12.89
C SER A 370 -23.61 -38.95 14.08
N LYS A 371 -23.12 -38.67 15.30
CA LYS A 371 -23.90 -38.77 16.54
C LYS A 371 -24.88 -37.61 16.73
N ASN A 372 -24.45 -36.38 16.46
CA ASN A 372 -25.22 -35.18 16.80
C ASN A 372 -26.00 -34.59 15.62
N LYS A 373 -25.72 -35.05 14.39
CA LYS A 373 -26.34 -34.58 13.14
C LYS A 373 -26.45 -33.05 13.05
N PRO A 374 -25.36 -32.30 13.28
CA PRO A 374 -25.37 -30.84 13.15
C PRO A 374 -25.46 -30.42 11.68
N HIS A 375 -25.91 -29.19 11.42
CA HIS A 375 -25.73 -28.53 10.13
C HIS A 375 -24.26 -28.07 10.02
N VAL A 376 -23.52 -28.62 9.07
CA VAL A 376 -22.07 -28.42 8.93
C VAL A 376 -21.77 -27.29 7.94
N ILE A 377 -21.05 -26.28 8.41
CA ILE A 377 -20.62 -25.12 7.62
C ILE A 377 -19.09 -25.10 7.54
N THR A 378 -18.53 -25.15 6.34
CA THR A 378 -17.08 -24.96 6.15
C THR A 378 -16.75 -23.53 5.73
N THR A 379 -15.69 -22.95 6.30
CA THR A 379 -15.13 -21.69 5.79
C THR A 379 -14.24 -21.97 4.58
N ASN A 380 -14.69 -21.58 3.38
CA ASN A 380 -14.14 -22.01 2.10
C ASN A 380 -14.18 -23.53 1.90
N ILE A 381 -13.59 -24.03 0.81
CA ILE A 381 -13.44 -25.47 0.59
C ILE A 381 -12.47 -26.05 1.63
N ASN A 382 -12.91 -27.09 2.32
CA ASN A 382 -12.08 -27.84 3.26
C ASN A 382 -11.79 -29.23 2.68
N ASN A 383 -10.53 -29.46 2.28
CA ASN A 383 -10.10 -30.72 1.65
C ASN A 383 -9.93 -31.89 2.64
N SER A 384 -10.00 -31.63 3.95
CA SER A 384 -9.84 -32.68 4.98
C SER A 384 -11.15 -33.38 5.31
N LEU A 385 -12.30 -32.72 5.09
CA LEU A 385 -13.61 -33.29 5.34
C LEU A 385 -14.21 -33.85 4.05
N LYS A 386 -14.83 -35.04 4.14
CA LYS A 386 -15.58 -35.63 3.02
C LYS A 386 -16.75 -34.72 2.64
N ASN A 387 -16.97 -34.53 1.34
CA ASN A 387 -18.03 -33.66 0.82
C ASN A 387 -19.43 -34.04 1.35
N ASP A 388 -19.69 -35.32 1.63
CA ASP A 388 -20.98 -35.80 2.15
C ASP A 388 -21.35 -35.24 3.52
N TYR A 389 -20.34 -34.87 4.32
CA TYR A 389 -20.56 -34.25 5.63
C TYR A 389 -20.75 -32.73 5.56
N VAL A 390 -20.60 -32.10 4.38
CA VAL A 390 -20.70 -30.65 4.22
C VAL A 390 -22.10 -30.28 3.73
N ASP A 391 -22.82 -29.47 4.50
CA ASP A 391 -24.11 -28.92 4.09
C ASP A 391 -23.97 -27.57 3.37
N THR A 392 -23.07 -26.73 3.86
CA THR A 392 -22.92 -25.36 3.37
C THR A 392 -21.47 -24.88 3.38
N ILE A 393 -21.07 -24.19 2.33
CA ILE A 393 -19.77 -23.52 2.24
C ILE A 393 -19.99 -22.02 2.42
N ILE A 394 -19.20 -21.36 3.26
CA ILE A 394 -19.21 -19.91 3.39
C ILE A 394 -17.92 -19.30 2.86
N SER A 395 -18.03 -18.35 1.93
CA SER A 395 -16.87 -17.63 1.40
C SER A 395 -17.20 -16.17 1.10
N SER A 396 -16.26 -15.28 1.41
CA SER A 396 -16.42 -13.83 1.19
C SER A 396 -15.18 -13.17 0.61
N ASN A 397 -14.07 -13.90 0.49
CA ASN A 397 -12.83 -13.38 -0.03
C ASN A 397 -12.81 -13.52 -1.55
N VAL A 398 -12.66 -12.40 -2.26
CA VAL A 398 -12.71 -12.34 -3.72
C VAL A 398 -11.70 -13.29 -4.37
N GLU A 399 -10.48 -13.37 -3.86
CA GLU A 399 -9.44 -14.22 -4.49
C GLU A 399 -9.68 -15.68 -4.25
N ARG A 400 -10.12 -16.04 -3.04
CA ARG A 400 -10.41 -17.43 -2.73
C ARG A 400 -11.55 -17.95 -3.60
N VAL A 401 -12.61 -17.16 -3.77
CA VAL A 401 -13.71 -17.48 -4.66
C VAL A 401 -13.24 -17.57 -6.12
N LEU A 402 -12.35 -16.68 -6.58
CA LEU A 402 -11.78 -16.76 -7.94
C LEU A 402 -11.01 -18.06 -8.18
N LEU A 403 -10.22 -18.52 -7.21
CA LEU A 403 -9.44 -19.75 -7.31
C LEU A 403 -10.29 -21.02 -7.19
N GLU A 404 -11.38 -20.96 -6.42
CA GLU A 404 -12.22 -22.12 -6.10
C GLU A 404 -13.50 -22.21 -6.95
N VAL A 405 -13.76 -21.24 -7.82
CA VAL A 405 -15.04 -21.13 -8.54
C VAL A 405 -15.39 -22.38 -9.34
N ASP A 406 -14.40 -23.04 -9.93
CA ASP A 406 -14.61 -24.25 -10.71
C ASP A 406 -14.82 -25.47 -9.79
N SER A 407 -14.10 -25.55 -8.65
CA SER A 407 -14.30 -26.58 -7.63
C SER A 407 -15.66 -26.51 -6.93
N TYR A 408 -16.24 -25.32 -6.76
CA TYR A 408 -17.60 -25.18 -6.22
C TYR A 408 -18.66 -25.90 -7.06
N LYS A 409 -18.45 -25.94 -8.39
CA LYS A 409 -19.35 -26.64 -9.30
C LYS A 409 -19.30 -28.16 -9.08
N GLU A 410 -18.11 -28.69 -8.81
CA GLU A 410 -17.89 -30.12 -8.56
C GLU A 410 -18.48 -30.56 -7.22
N LEU A 411 -18.34 -29.73 -6.19
CA LEU A 411 -18.85 -30.04 -4.85
C LEU A 411 -20.39 -30.02 -4.78
N ASN A 412 -21.03 -29.23 -5.64
CA ASN A 412 -22.49 -29.08 -5.74
C ASN A 412 -23.17 -28.83 -4.38
N LYS A 413 -22.57 -27.97 -3.55
CA LYS A 413 -23.11 -27.58 -2.24
C LYS A 413 -23.77 -26.21 -2.27
N GLN A 414 -24.58 -25.93 -1.25
CA GLN A 414 -25.09 -24.58 -1.03
C GLN A 414 -23.95 -23.67 -0.58
N ILE A 415 -23.86 -22.47 -1.16
CA ILE A 415 -22.78 -21.53 -0.87
C ILE A 415 -23.35 -20.21 -0.37
N ILE A 416 -22.91 -19.78 0.79
CA ILE A 416 -23.22 -18.45 1.33
C ILE A 416 -22.07 -17.53 0.97
N MET A 417 -22.37 -16.53 0.14
CA MET A 417 -21.37 -15.56 -0.27
C MET A 417 -22.04 -14.25 -0.71
N PRO A 418 -21.31 -13.11 -0.72
CA PRO A 418 -21.83 -11.87 -1.26
C PRO A 418 -21.81 -11.90 -2.80
N LYS A 419 -22.70 -12.71 -3.42
CA LYS A 419 -22.78 -12.91 -4.89
C LYS A 419 -22.85 -11.58 -5.63
N SER A 420 -23.66 -10.66 -5.12
CA SER A 420 -23.80 -9.30 -5.66
C SER A 420 -22.45 -8.58 -5.80
N CYS A 421 -21.55 -8.73 -4.82
CA CYS A 421 -20.20 -8.18 -4.86
C CYS A 421 -19.29 -8.86 -5.90
N PHE A 422 -19.57 -10.11 -6.26
CA PHE A 422 -18.76 -10.88 -7.22
C PHE A 422 -19.32 -10.89 -8.65
N SER A 423 -20.58 -10.48 -8.82
CA SER A 423 -21.31 -10.53 -10.09
C SER A 423 -20.60 -9.79 -11.24
N LYS A 424 -19.96 -8.65 -10.96
CA LYS A 424 -19.16 -7.89 -11.94
C LYS A 424 -17.84 -8.56 -12.32
N LEU A 425 -17.31 -9.45 -11.49
CA LEU A 425 -16.01 -10.11 -11.69
C LEU A 425 -16.16 -11.50 -12.32
N LEU A 426 -17.07 -12.30 -11.80
CA LEU A 426 -17.24 -13.71 -12.16
C LEU A 426 -18.42 -13.94 -13.12
N GLY A 427 -19.31 -12.94 -13.28
CA GLY A 427 -20.40 -12.96 -14.26
C GLY A 427 -21.18 -14.28 -14.26
N LYS A 428 -21.32 -14.87 -15.45
CA LYS A 428 -22.07 -16.12 -15.70
C LYS A 428 -21.52 -17.36 -14.96
N LYS A 429 -20.28 -17.34 -14.45
CA LYS A 429 -19.73 -18.48 -13.68
C LYS A 429 -20.52 -18.71 -12.39
N LEU A 430 -21.05 -17.64 -11.78
CA LEU A 430 -21.83 -17.73 -10.54
C LEU A 430 -23.30 -18.12 -10.75
N ASP A 431 -23.77 -18.17 -12.00
CA ASP A 431 -25.18 -18.49 -12.28
C ASP A 431 -25.47 -19.99 -12.25
N LYS A 432 -24.42 -20.81 -12.37
CA LYS A 432 -24.50 -22.27 -12.31
C LYS A 432 -24.34 -22.83 -10.89
N LEU A 433 -24.16 -21.97 -9.89
CA LEU A 433 -23.89 -22.35 -8.50
C LEU A 433 -25.11 -22.07 -7.62
N ASN A 434 -25.35 -22.94 -6.63
CA ASN A 434 -26.41 -22.77 -5.63
C ASN A 434 -25.97 -21.74 -4.55
N ILE A 435 -26.10 -20.45 -4.89
CA ILE A 435 -25.60 -19.36 -4.03
C ILE A 435 -26.74 -18.66 -3.28
N LEU A 436 -26.60 -18.59 -1.96
CA LEU A 436 -27.33 -17.68 -1.08
C LEU A 436 -26.58 -16.34 -0.99
N ASP A 437 -27.09 -15.33 -1.70
CA ASP A 437 -26.50 -13.99 -1.76
C ASP A 437 -26.75 -13.21 -0.47
N TYR A 438 -25.81 -13.31 0.48
CA TYR A 438 -25.79 -12.54 1.71
C TYR A 438 -24.72 -11.43 1.60
N GLY A 439 -25.13 -10.17 1.57
CA GLY A 439 -24.24 -9.06 1.22
C GLY A 439 -23.11 -8.80 2.21
N LEU A 440 -22.01 -8.22 1.74
CA LEU A 440 -20.87 -7.79 2.57
C LEU A 440 -20.41 -6.39 2.15
N ALA A 441 -20.34 -5.47 3.10
CA ALA A 441 -19.73 -4.16 2.95
C ALA A 441 -18.57 -4.00 3.94
N ILE A 442 -17.42 -3.48 3.47
CA ILE A 442 -16.27 -3.20 4.33
C ILE A 442 -16.34 -1.77 4.85
N LYS A 443 -16.38 -1.59 6.17
CA LYS A 443 -16.40 -0.28 6.83
C LYS A 443 -15.51 -0.32 8.07
N LYS A 444 -14.56 0.63 8.16
CA LYS A 444 -13.64 0.73 9.30
C LYS A 444 -14.40 0.79 10.63
N GLY A 445 -14.01 -0.07 11.56
CA GLY A 445 -14.62 -0.22 12.89
C GLY A 445 -15.99 -0.89 12.91
N ALA A 446 -16.52 -1.38 11.79
CA ALA A 446 -17.85 -1.98 11.75
C ALA A 446 -17.83 -3.47 12.09
N PHE A 447 -18.81 -3.90 12.89
CA PHE A 447 -19.17 -5.31 13.06
C PHE A 447 -20.69 -5.37 13.25
N LEU A 448 -21.42 -5.20 12.15
CA LEU A 448 -22.88 -5.05 12.17
C LEU A 448 -23.53 -6.04 11.21
N SER A 449 -24.43 -6.86 11.72
CA SER A 449 -25.18 -7.82 10.92
C SER A 449 -26.61 -7.33 10.64
N ARG A 450 -27.13 -7.60 9.43
CA ARG A 450 -28.49 -7.29 9.00
C ARG A 450 -29.11 -8.47 8.25
N LYS A 451 -30.43 -8.44 8.06
CA LYS A 451 -31.20 -9.52 7.43
C LYS A 451 -30.60 -10.02 6.11
N ARG A 452 -30.19 -9.11 5.22
CA ARG A 452 -29.69 -9.43 3.86
C ARG A 452 -28.19 -9.15 3.65
N GLY A 453 -27.44 -8.87 4.70
CA GLY A 453 -25.99 -8.66 4.58
C GLY A 453 -25.39 -8.06 5.84
N CYS A 454 -24.10 -7.75 5.79
CA CYS A 454 -23.37 -7.26 6.95
C CYS A 454 -22.33 -6.19 6.61
N PHE A 455 -21.90 -5.47 7.65
CA PHE A 455 -20.80 -4.52 7.61
C PHE A 455 -19.67 -5.05 8.49
N SER A 456 -18.50 -5.26 7.89
CA SER A 456 -17.33 -5.79 8.57
C SER A 456 -16.16 -4.82 8.47
N ASN A 457 -15.31 -4.78 9.50
CA ASN A 457 -14.04 -4.05 9.48
C ASN A 457 -12.99 -4.73 8.58
N SER A 458 -13.25 -5.96 8.14
CA SER A 458 -12.30 -6.80 7.42
C SER A 458 -12.98 -7.75 6.44
N SER A 459 -12.27 -8.15 5.37
CA SER A 459 -12.75 -9.13 4.39
C SER A 459 -12.48 -10.58 4.78
N ILE A 460 -11.93 -10.82 5.98
CA ILE A 460 -11.69 -12.16 6.52
C ILE A 460 -13.00 -12.94 6.60
N VAL A 461 -13.01 -14.17 6.05
CA VAL A 461 -14.18 -15.04 5.99
C VAL A 461 -14.78 -15.34 7.36
N THR A 462 -13.94 -15.46 8.40
CA THR A 462 -14.41 -15.66 9.78
C THR A 462 -15.29 -14.51 10.26
N ALA A 463 -14.93 -13.26 9.98
CA ALA A 463 -15.76 -12.11 10.36
C ALA A 463 -17.11 -12.13 9.66
N TYR A 464 -17.11 -12.40 8.35
CA TYR A 464 -18.33 -12.53 7.55
C TYR A 464 -19.22 -13.69 8.04
N MET A 465 -18.62 -14.84 8.35
CA MET A 465 -19.30 -16.01 8.89
C MET A 465 -19.96 -15.73 10.24
N LEU A 466 -19.24 -15.11 11.18
CA LEU A 466 -19.81 -14.74 12.48
C LEU A 466 -20.98 -13.75 12.32
N LEU A 467 -20.82 -12.73 11.47
CA LEU A 467 -21.91 -11.79 11.18
C LEU A 467 -23.12 -12.48 10.56
N PHE A 468 -22.93 -13.44 9.66
CA PHE A 468 -24.01 -14.28 9.13
C PHE A 468 -24.71 -15.08 10.25
N LEU A 469 -23.95 -15.72 11.15
CA LEU A 469 -24.52 -16.50 12.26
C LEU A 469 -25.37 -15.67 13.23
N CYS A 470 -25.05 -14.37 13.41
CA CYS A 470 -25.90 -13.47 14.20
C CYS A 470 -27.34 -13.39 13.66
N GLN A 471 -27.53 -13.55 12.35
CA GLN A 471 -28.86 -13.50 11.71
C GLN A 471 -29.46 -14.89 11.53
N ALA A 472 -28.62 -15.89 11.23
CA ALA A 472 -29.06 -17.27 11.07
C ALA A 472 -29.62 -17.88 12.36
N ASN A 473 -29.26 -17.34 13.52
CA ASN A 473 -29.85 -17.64 14.82
C ASN A 473 -29.86 -19.15 15.19
N PRO A 474 -28.69 -19.82 15.16
CA PRO A 474 -28.60 -21.24 15.51
C PRO A 474 -28.85 -21.48 17.01
N LYS A 475 -29.39 -22.66 17.34
CA LYS A 475 -29.62 -23.08 18.74
C LYS A 475 -28.28 -23.23 19.46
N GLU A 476 -27.38 -24.03 18.88
CA GLU A 476 -26.04 -24.33 19.40
C GLU A 476 -25.01 -24.19 18.30
N ILE A 477 -23.80 -23.76 18.65
CA ILE A 477 -22.69 -23.57 17.72
C ILE A 477 -21.46 -24.27 18.29
N TYR A 478 -20.89 -25.16 17.47
CA TYR A 478 -19.65 -25.87 17.71
C TYR A 478 -18.63 -25.42 16.66
N PHE A 479 -17.36 -25.46 17.01
CA PHE A 479 -16.27 -25.06 16.13
C PHE A 479 -15.23 -26.16 16.01
N ALA A 480 -14.52 -26.20 14.89
CA ALA A 480 -13.34 -27.02 14.66
C ALA A 480 -12.40 -26.31 13.69
N GLY A 481 -11.09 -26.49 13.77
CA GLY A 481 -10.15 -25.90 12.82
C GLY A 481 -9.93 -24.39 12.98
N PHE A 482 -10.23 -23.84 14.15
CA PHE A 482 -9.93 -22.46 14.53
C PHE A 482 -8.68 -22.43 15.42
N ASP A 483 -7.59 -23.04 14.94
CA ASP A 483 -6.35 -23.26 15.68
C ASP A 483 -5.79 -21.97 16.28
N GLY A 484 -6.01 -20.84 15.60
CA GLY A 484 -5.48 -19.53 15.97
C GLY A 484 -4.09 -19.28 15.40
N TYR A 485 -3.64 -18.02 15.47
CA TYR A 485 -2.27 -17.63 15.13
C TYR A 485 -1.44 -17.51 16.42
N SER A 486 -0.10 -17.52 16.32
CA SER A 486 0.74 -17.22 17.47
C SER A 486 0.35 -15.85 18.08
N LYS A 487 0.37 -15.72 19.40
CA LYS A 487 -0.11 -14.53 20.14
C LYS A 487 0.53 -13.19 19.68
N ARG A 488 1.67 -13.25 18.99
CA ARG A 488 2.40 -12.09 18.45
C ARG A 488 1.99 -11.70 17.02
N HIS A 489 1.12 -12.46 16.36
CA HIS A 489 0.70 -12.22 14.98
C HIS A 489 -0.44 -11.19 14.91
N PRO A 490 -0.38 -10.13 14.09
CA PRO A 490 -1.42 -9.09 14.03
C PRO A 490 -2.84 -9.61 13.77
N LYS A 491 -2.99 -10.66 12.93
CA LYS A 491 -4.29 -11.31 12.68
C LYS A 491 -4.89 -11.99 13.91
N PHE A 492 -4.10 -12.32 14.93
CA PHE A 492 -4.61 -12.87 16.19
C PHE A 492 -5.51 -11.86 16.89
N ILE A 493 -5.03 -10.61 17.04
CA ILE A 493 -5.77 -9.52 17.71
C ILE A 493 -7.08 -9.22 16.95
N GLU A 494 -7.01 -9.22 15.63
CA GLU A 494 -8.17 -8.96 14.77
C GLU A 494 -9.24 -10.06 14.89
N LEU A 495 -8.85 -11.34 14.81
CA LEU A 495 -9.78 -12.46 14.98
C LEU A 495 -10.39 -12.52 16.39
N GLU A 496 -9.56 -12.30 17.41
CA GLU A 496 -10.00 -12.18 18.81
C GLU A 496 -11.07 -11.10 18.98
N SER A 497 -10.92 -9.95 18.30
CA SER A 497 -11.93 -8.89 18.32
C SER A 497 -13.25 -9.35 17.69
N PHE A 498 -13.23 -10.09 16.59
CA PHE A 498 -14.47 -10.58 15.96
C PHE A 498 -15.24 -11.58 16.83
N PHE A 499 -14.53 -12.52 17.45
CA PHE A 499 -15.15 -13.47 18.37
C PHE A 499 -15.76 -12.78 19.59
N ARG A 500 -15.07 -11.78 20.17
CA ARG A 500 -15.62 -10.96 21.27
C ARG A 500 -16.88 -10.20 20.85
N ASN A 501 -16.83 -9.49 19.73
CA ASN A 501 -18.01 -8.77 19.23
C ASN A 501 -19.19 -9.70 18.97
N PHE A 502 -18.95 -10.91 18.44
CA PHE A 502 -19.99 -11.91 18.25
C PHE A 502 -20.59 -12.39 19.57
N MET A 503 -19.76 -12.66 20.59
CA MET A 503 -20.22 -13.04 21.92
C MET A 503 -21.08 -11.97 22.56
N GLU A 504 -20.68 -10.70 22.48
CA GLU A 504 -21.43 -9.57 23.00
C GLU A 504 -22.81 -9.45 22.34
N ILE A 505 -22.87 -9.53 21.01
CA ILE A 505 -24.12 -9.44 20.24
C ILE A 505 -25.06 -10.62 20.55
N THR A 506 -24.51 -11.83 20.66
CA THR A 506 -25.31 -13.05 20.87
C THR A 506 -25.52 -13.41 22.34
N LYS A 507 -24.94 -12.63 23.27
CA LYS A 507 -24.91 -12.88 24.72
C LYS A 507 -24.41 -14.29 25.09
N ARG A 508 -23.50 -14.85 24.29
CA ARG A 508 -22.90 -16.17 24.53
C ARG A 508 -21.68 -16.04 25.44
N LYS A 509 -21.52 -16.97 26.38
CA LYS A 509 -20.42 -16.94 27.37
C LYS A 509 -19.11 -17.51 26.85
N ASN A 510 -19.15 -18.60 26.07
CA ASN A 510 -17.99 -19.29 25.51
C ASN A 510 -18.36 -20.01 24.20
N PHE A 511 -17.35 -20.44 23.44
CA PHE A 511 -17.51 -21.34 22.30
C PHE A 511 -17.05 -22.76 22.65
N LEU A 512 -17.72 -23.78 22.11
CA LEU A 512 -17.29 -25.16 22.22
C LEU A 512 -16.51 -25.56 20.98
N SER A 513 -15.26 -26.01 21.15
CA SER A 513 -14.39 -26.43 20.08
C SER A 513 -14.13 -27.94 20.13
N LEU A 514 -14.25 -28.62 18.98
CA LEU A 514 -13.87 -30.02 18.82
C LEU A 514 -12.36 -30.20 18.59
N THR A 515 -11.63 -29.11 18.41
CA THR A 515 -10.19 -29.09 18.18
C THR A 515 -9.51 -28.04 19.05
N PRO A 516 -8.23 -28.21 19.42
CA PRO A 516 -7.49 -27.20 20.18
C PRO A 516 -7.49 -25.83 19.49
N SER A 517 -7.55 -24.78 20.29
CA SER A 517 -7.46 -23.39 19.82
C SER A 517 -6.59 -22.56 20.75
N TYR A 518 -5.78 -21.67 20.18
CA TYR A 518 -5.04 -20.66 20.95
C TYR A 518 -5.91 -19.48 21.40
N HIS A 519 -7.17 -19.41 20.96
CA HIS A 519 -8.12 -18.38 21.33
C HIS A 519 -8.76 -18.70 22.69
N THR A 520 -8.65 -17.80 23.66
CA THR A 520 -9.06 -18.05 25.06
C THR A 520 -10.56 -18.19 25.26
N MET A 521 -11.37 -17.83 24.26
CA MET A 521 -12.83 -17.92 24.28
C MET A 521 -13.37 -19.31 23.88
N PHE A 522 -12.50 -20.22 23.44
CA PHE A 522 -12.87 -21.58 23.07
C PHE A 522 -12.57 -22.54 24.22
N LEU A 523 -13.61 -23.22 24.68
CA LEU A 523 -13.50 -24.36 25.57
C LEU A 523 -13.42 -25.65 24.76
N ASP A 524 -12.62 -26.60 25.21
CA ASP A 524 -12.61 -27.93 24.62
C ASP A 524 -13.94 -28.63 24.92
N PHE A 525 -14.62 -29.06 23.86
CA PHE A 525 -15.89 -29.75 23.97
C PHE A 525 -15.77 -31.06 24.76
N TYR A 526 -14.70 -31.82 24.57
CA TYR A 526 -14.53 -33.13 25.21
C TYR A 526 -14.20 -33.02 26.70
N ASP A 527 -13.54 -31.93 27.09
CA ASP A 527 -13.30 -31.65 28.51
C ASP A 527 -14.54 -31.07 29.20
N SER A 528 -15.43 -30.39 28.46
CA SER A 528 -16.69 -29.85 29.01
C SER A 528 -17.80 -30.89 29.24
N GLN A 529 -17.60 -32.13 28.80
CA GLN A 529 -18.54 -33.25 29.02
C GLN A 529 -18.15 -34.17 30.19
N LYS A 530 -16.95 -33.97 30.75
CA LYS A 530 -16.52 -34.58 32.01
C LYS A 530 -16.94 -33.70 33.18
#